data_AF-A0A421CBN1-F1
#
_entry.id   AF-A0A421CBN1-F1
#
_cell.length_a   1.000
_cell.length_b   1.000
_cell.length_c   1.000
_cell.angle_alpha   90.00
_cell.angle_beta   90.00
_cell.angle_gamma   90.00
#
_symmetry.space_group_name_H-M   'P 1'
#
loop_
_entity.id
_entity.type
_entity.pdbx_description
1 polymer ?
#
loop_
_entity_poly.entity_id
_entity_poly.type
_entity_poly.pdbx_seq_one_letter_code
_entity_poly.pdbx_strand_id
1 'polypeptide(L)'
;MLERTDGASGIEGITYQTLSGLSYWAGFVGIWTIVGAVLGIIGSIAGMVANPFSIFGAISAVVALIMGLKLRSSKKKLDSFIHSKESINLEIALDSLRHYFRIQGILIILALVFIVITIVAMAAMGSLMANYMKSF
;
A
#
# COMPACT_ATOMS: atom_id res chain seq x y z
N MET A 1 -6.59 -49.08 -14.81
CA MET A 1 -5.73 -47.98 -15.27
C MET A 1 -6.46 -46.70 -14.95
N LEU A 2 -6.02 -45.97 -13.93
CA LEU A 2 -6.59 -44.65 -13.63
C LEU A 2 -5.93 -43.67 -14.58
N GLU A 3 -6.70 -43.21 -15.56
CA GLU A 3 -6.31 -42.13 -16.46
C GLU A 3 -6.19 -40.87 -15.61
N ARG A 4 -4.97 -40.58 -15.20
CA ARG A 4 -4.58 -39.32 -14.60
C ARG A 4 -4.72 -38.29 -15.72
N THR A 5 -5.77 -37.48 -15.66
CA THR A 5 -5.94 -36.31 -16.51
C THR A 5 -4.87 -35.29 -16.15
N ASP A 6 -3.66 -35.51 -16.62
CA ASP A 6 -2.64 -34.49 -16.81
C ASP A 6 -3.21 -33.52 -17.85
N GLY A 7 -3.67 -32.34 -17.44
CA GLY A 7 -4.26 -31.41 -18.42
C GLY A 7 -4.58 -30.01 -17.93
N ALA A 8 -5.05 -29.80 -16.70
CA ALA A 8 -5.22 -28.45 -16.20
C ALA A 8 -3.88 -27.95 -15.67
N SER A 9 -3.05 -27.38 -16.54
CA SER A 9 -1.90 -26.59 -16.10
C SER A 9 -2.42 -25.59 -15.06
N GLY A 10 -1.77 -25.45 -13.89
CA GLY A 10 -2.34 -24.75 -12.72
C GLY A 10 -2.78 -23.29 -12.94
N ILE A 11 -2.51 -22.73 -14.13
CA ILE A 11 -2.91 -21.41 -14.59
C ILE A 11 -4.26 -21.42 -15.34
N GLU A 12 -4.67 -22.54 -15.94
CA GLU A 12 -5.94 -22.71 -16.67
C GLU A 12 -7.19 -22.63 -15.77
N GLY A 13 -7.02 -22.81 -14.45
CA GLY A 13 -8.09 -22.64 -13.47
C GLY A 13 -8.36 -21.19 -13.07
N ILE A 14 -7.52 -20.22 -13.48
CA ILE A 14 -7.70 -18.82 -13.09
C ILE A 14 -8.71 -18.17 -14.03
N THR A 15 -9.91 -17.93 -13.51
CA THR A 15 -11.00 -17.29 -14.25
C THR A 15 -10.61 -15.88 -14.71
N TYR A 16 -10.91 -15.54 -15.96
CA TYR A 16 -10.73 -14.20 -16.54
C TYR A 16 -11.28 -13.09 -15.63
N GLN A 17 -12.43 -13.34 -15.01
CA GLN A 17 -13.11 -12.42 -14.10
C GLN A 17 -12.29 -12.10 -12.84
N THR A 18 -11.52 -13.07 -12.35
CA THR A 18 -10.61 -12.91 -11.21
C THR A 18 -9.40 -12.05 -11.58
N LEU A 19 -8.81 -12.31 -12.76
CA LEU A 19 -7.67 -11.55 -13.28
C LEU A 19 -8.04 -10.11 -13.64
N SER A 20 -9.19 -9.90 -14.27
CA SER A 20 -9.67 -8.56 -14.64
C SER A 20 -10.05 -7.74 -13.42
N GLY A 21 -10.71 -8.36 -12.43
CA GLY A 21 -10.97 -7.75 -11.13
C GLY A 21 -9.69 -7.33 -10.41
N LEU A 22 -8.69 -8.21 -10.36
CA LEU A 22 -7.40 -7.93 -9.75
C LEU A 22 -6.64 -6.81 -10.47
N SER A 23 -6.68 -6.79 -11.81
CA SER A 23 -6.09 -5.72 -12.64
C SER A 23 -6.71 -4.36 -12.32
N TYR A 24 -8.04 -4.30 -12.24
CA TYR A 24 -8.79 -3.09 -11.93
C TYR A 24 -8.47 -2.59 -10.52
N TRP A 25 -8.52 -3.48 -9.52
CA TRP A 25 -8.19 -3.14 -8.13
C TRP A 25 -6.74 -2.72 -7.95
N ALA A 26 -5.77 -3.39 -8.59
CA ALA A 26 -4.37 -2.98 -8.59
C ALA A 26 -4.16 -1.58 -9.20
N GLY A 27 -4.91 -1.25 -10.26
CA GLY A 27 -4.93 0.11 -10.82
C GLY A 27 -5.50 1.14 -9.85
N PHE A 28 -6.68 0.84 -9.28
CA PHE A 28 -7.39 1.73 -8.35
C PHE A 28 -6.55 2.03 -7.10
N VAL A 29 -6.05 0.99 -6.44
CA VAL A 29 -5.22 1.10 -5.23
C VAL A 29 -3.89 1.81 -5.54
N GLY A 30 -3.32 1.58 -6.72
CA GLY A 30 -2.10 2.25 -7.16
C GLY A 30 -2.26 3.77 -7.27
N ILE A 31 -3.38 4.21 -7.84
CA ILE A 31 -3.72 5.65 -7.95
C ILE A 31 -3.89 6.27 -6.56
N TRP A 32 -4.67 5.65 -5.69
CA TRP A 32 -4.88 6.16 -4.34
C TRP A 32 -3.61 6.20 -3.51
N THR A 33 -2.70 5.24 -3.71
CA THR A 33 -1.38 5.26 -3.06
C THR A 33 -0.54 6.45 -3.52
N ILE A 34 -0.54 6.74 -4.82
CA ILE A 34 0.17 7.91 -5.37
C ILE A 34 -0.45 9.19 -4.83
N VAL A 35 -1.78 9.31 -4.80
CA VAL A 35 -2.47 10.48 -4.26
C VAL A 35 -2.12 10.67 -2.78
N GLY A 36 -2.19 9.61 -1.98
CA GLY A 36 -1.81 9.65 -0.57
C GLY A 36 -0.34 10.02 -0.36
N ALA A 37 0.56 9.52 -1.20
CA ALA A 37 1.97 9.90 -1.20
C ALA A 37 2.17 11.39 -1.52
N VAL A 38 1.51 11.91 -2.56
CA VAL A 38 1.61 13.33 -2.93
C VAL A 38 1.11 14.23 -1.81
N LEU A 39 -0.06 13.91 -1.23
CA LEU A 39 -0.60 14.63 -0.09
C LEU A 39 0.33 14.55 1.13
N GLY A 40 0.93 13.38 1.38
CA GLY A 40 1.92 13.16 2.44
C GLY A 40 3.19 13.99 2.24
N ILE A 41 3.70 14.11 1.00
CA ILE A 41 4.85 14.96 0.68
C ILE A 41 4.51 16.43 0.95
N ILE A 42 3.36 16.91 0.45
CA ILE A 42 2.91 18.30 0.66
C ILE A 42 2.74 18.60 2.15
N GLY A 43 2.06 17.71 2.88
CA GLY A 43 1.88 17.81 4.33
C GLY A 43 3.21 17.78 5.09
N SER A 44 4.16 16.96 4.65
CA SER A 44 5.49 16.89 5.27
C SER A 44 6.30 18.16 5.02
N ILE A 45 6.25 18.74 3.82
CA ILE A 45 6.92 20.01 3.49
C ILE A 45 6.32 21.16 4.31
N ALA A 46 4.99 21.25 4.38
CA ALA A 46 4.32 22.23 5.23
C ALA A 46 4.65 22.03 6.72
N GLY A 47 4.71 20.77 7.16
CA GLY A 47 5.04 20.38 8.54
C GLY A 47 6.51 20.57 8.90
N MET A 48 7.44 20.58 7.95
CA MET A 48 8.86 20.84 8.21
C MET A 48 9.12 22.24 8.77
N VAL A 49 8.24 23.21 8.46
CA VAL A 49 8.29 24.56 9.06
C VAL A 49 7.96 24.52 10.56
N ALA A 50 7.11 23.57 10.98
CA ALA A 50 6.65 23.45 12.36
C ALA A 50 7.42 22.41 13.18
N ASN A 51 8.00 21.38 12.56
CA ASN A 51 8.67 20.29 13.27
C ASN A 51 9.75 19.58 12.41
N PRO A 52 11.02 19.54 12.85
CA PRO A 52 12.11 18.90 12.09
C PRO A 52 11.96 17.38 11.92
N PHE A 53 11.14 16.71 12.72
CA PHE A 53 10.85 15.27 12.56
C PHE A 53 9.99 14.93 11.33
N SER A 54 9.46 15.93 10.63
CA SER A 54 8.63 15.77 9.43
C SER A 54 9.37 15.07 8.26
N ILE A 55 10.70 14.97 8.32
CA ILE A 55 11.52 14.29 7.30
C ILE A 55 11.18 12.79 7.15
N PHE A 56 10.75 12.13 8.22
CA PHE A 56 10.31 10.72 8.16
C PHE A 56 9.01 10.56 7.36
N GLY A 57 8.12 11.55 7.42
CA GLY A 57 6.90 11.60 6.62
C GLY A 57 7.21 11.70 5.12
N ALA A 58 8.19 12.53 4.76
CA ALA A 58 8.64 12.67 3.37
C ALA A 58 9.23 11.36 2.83
N ILE A 59 10.09 10.68 3.60
CA ILE A 59 10.69 9.38 3.21
C ILE A 59 9.60 8.33 2.98
N SER A 60 8.66 8.19 3.93
CA SER A 60 7.54 7.27 3.81
C SER A 60 6.68 7.55 2.57
N ALA A 61 6.44 8.82 2.28
CA ALA A 61 5.64 9.23 1.13
C ALA A 61 6.34 8.92 -0.21
N VAL A 62 7.67 9.08 -0.31
CA VAL A 62 8.43 8.66 -1.50
C VAL A 62 8.33 7.15 -1.73
N VAL A 63 8.43 6.34 -0.67
CA VAL A 63 8.28 4.88 -0.76
C VAL A 63 6.89 4.50 -1.27
N ALA A 64 5.84 5.14 -0.74
CA ALA A 64 4.47 4.95 -1.22
C ALA A 64 4.30 5.32 -2.70
N LEU A 65 4.96 6.39 -3.16
CA LEU A 65 4.93 6.81 -4.56
C LEU A 65 5.54 5.75 -5.50
N ILE A 66 6.72 5.23 -5.15
CA ILE A 66 7.38 4.15 -5.92
C ILE A 66 6.50 2.90 -5.99
N MET A 67 5.84 2.55 -4.87
CA MET A 67 4.94 1.41 -4.80
C MET A 67 3.67 1.56 -5.63
N GLY A 68 3.06 2.75 -5.62
CA GLY A 68 1.90 3.03 -6.47
C GLY A 68 2.24 2.94 -7.96
N LEU A 69 3.44 3.40 -8.35
CA LEU A 69 3.95 3.23 -9.72
C LEU A 69 4.17 1.75 -10.08
N LYS A 70 4.72 0.95 -9.16
CA LYS A 70 4.85 -0.51 -9.32
C LYS A 70 3.49 -1.19 -9.49
N LEU A 71 2.46 -0.80 -8.74
CA LEU A 71 1.11 -1.35 -8.87
C LEU A 71 0.50 -1.06 -10.25
N ARG A 72 0.70 0.17 -10.75
CA ARG A 72 0.26 0.56 -12.08
C ARG A 72 1.00 -0.19 -13.19
N SER A 73 2.28 -0.48 -13.00
CA SER A 73 3.06 -1.35 -13.90
C SER A 73 2.52 -2.79 -13.90
N SER A 74 2.18 -3.31 -12.72
CA SER A 74 1.59 -4.65 -12.55
C SER A 74 0.26 -4.78 -13.29
N LYS A 75 -0.61 -3.76 -13.20
CA LYS A 75 -1.84 -3.67 -14.00
C LYS A 75 -1.55 -3.86 -15.50
N LYS A 76 -0.60 -3.10 -16.06
CA LYS A 76 -0.27 -3.18 -17.50
C LYS A 76 0.18 -4.59 -17.91
N LYS A 77 0.96 -5.27 -17.05
CA LYS A 77 1.42 -6.64 -17.30
C LYS A 77 0.29 -7.65 -17.20
N LEU A 78 -0.62 -7.49 -16.23
CA LEU A 78 -1.81 -8.34 -16.09
C LEU A 78 -2.76 -8.18 -17.28
N ASP A 79 -2.92 -6.95 -17.78
CA ASP A 79 -3.73 -6.65 -18.98
C ASP A 79 -3.09 -7.23 -20.25
N SER A 80 -1.76 -7.15 -20.36
CA SER A 80 -1.01 -7.80 -21.44
C SER A 80 -1.15 -9.32 -21.41
N PHE A 81 -1.13 -9.94 -20.22
CA PHE A 81 -1.36 -11.38 -20.07
C PHE A 81 -2.75 -11.82 -20.50
N ILE A 82 -3.77 -11.02 -20.17
CA ILE A 82 -5.16 -11.30 -20.57
C ILE A 82 -5.28 -11.39 -22.10
N HIS A 83 -4.48 -10.63 -22.85
CA HIS A 83 -4.48 -10.62 -24.31
C HIS A 83 -3.48 -11.60 -24.94
N SER A 84 -2.31 -11.83 -24.32
CA SER A 84 -1.23 -12.66 -24.89
C SER A 84 -1.18 -14.11 -24.36
N LYS A 85 -1.88 -14.42 -23.26
CA LYS A 85 -1.87 -15.71 -22.53
C LYS A 85 -0.49 -16.20 -22.07
N GLU A 86 0.53 -15.34 -22.06
CA GLU A 86 1.88 -15.72 -21.62
C GLU A 86 2.00 -15.79 -20.09
N SER A 87 2.09 -16.99 -19.54
CA SER A 87 2.18 -17.26 -18.09
C SER A 87 3.24 -16.45 -17.33
N ILE A 88 4.34 -16.08 -17.99
CA ILE A 88 5.41 -15.26 -17.40
C ILE A 88 4.94 -13.85 -17.01
N ASN A 89 4.02 -13.25 -17.77
CA ASN A 89 3.48 -11.92 -17.48
C ASN A 89 2.55 -11.94 -16.27
N LEU A 90 1.87 -13.07 -16.03
CA LEU A 90 1.03 -13.28 -14.86
C LEU A 90 1.88 -13.40 -13.59
N GLU A 91 2.92 -14.23 -13.62
CA GLU A 91 3.80 -14.44 -12.46
C GLU A 91 4.45 -13.12 -12.01
N ILE A 92 4.99 -12.33 -12.95
CA ILE A 92 5.61 -11.04 -12.67
C ILE A 92 4.59 -10.04 -12.08
N ALA A 93 3.34 -10.05 -12.55
CA ALA A 93 2.29 -9.16 -12.05
C ALA A 93 1.82 -9.57 -10.65
N LEU A 94 1.64 -10.86 -10.39
CA LEU A 94 1.26 -11.38 -9.08
C LEU A 94 2.37 -11.20 -8.04
N ASP A 95 3.64 -11.39 -8.41
CA ASP A 95 4.77 -11.14 -7.52
C ASP A 95 4.89 -9.64 -7.16
N SER A 96 4.69 -8.77 -8.14
CA SER A 96 4.67 -7.32 -7.89
C SER A 96 3.52 -6.91 -6.96
N LEU A 97 2.36 -7.56 -7.08
CA LEU A 97 1.19 -7.33 -6.21
C LEU A 97 1.43 -7.87 -4.79
N ARG A 98 2.02 -9.06 -4.66
CA ARG A 98 2.45 -9.64 -3.38
C ARG A 98 3.42 -8.71 -2.66
N HIS A 99 4.41 -8.18 -3.38
CA HIS A 99 5.40 -7.27 -2.82
C HIS A 99 4.77 -5.97 -2.33
N TYR A 100 3.81 -5.42 -3.09
CA TYR A 100 3.05 -4.24 -2.68
C TYR A 100 2.24 -4.48 -1.40
N PHE A 101 1.44 -5.55 -1.35
CA PHE A 101 0.62 -5.84 -0.17
C PHE A 101 1.47 -6.11 1.07
N ARG A 102 2.63 -6.74 0.92
CA ARG A 102 3.58 -6.96 2.02
C ARG A 102 4.09 -5.65 2.59
N ILE A 103 4.56 -4.73 1.75
CA ILE A 103 5.10 -3.45 2.24
C ILE A 103 3.96 -2.57 2.80
N GLN A 104 2.80 -2.52 2.13
CA GLN A 104 1.66 -1.77 2.65
C GLN A 104 1.15 -2.31 3.99
N GLY A 105 1.07 -3.64 4.16
CA GLY A 105 0.71 -4.24 5.44
C GLY A 105 1.64 -3.79 6.57
N ILE A 106 2.94 -3.75 6.32
CA ILE A 106 3.94 -3.28 7.29
C ILE A 106 3.75 -1.78 7.60
N LEU A 107 3.54 -0.95 6.57
CA LEU A 107 3.32 0.49 6.76
C LEU A 107 2.05 0.80 7.54
N ILE A 108 0.97 0.06 7.31
CA ILE A 108 -0.28 0.19 8.08
C ILE A 108 -0.04 -0.14 9.54
N ILE A 109 0.68 -1.22 9.84
CA ILE A 109 1.02 -1.59 11.22
C ILE A 109 1.83 -0.47 11.89
N LEU A 110 2.83 0.08 11.21
CA LEU A 110 3.62 1.20 11.73
C LEU A 110 2.76 2.45 11.97
N ALA A 111 1.89 2.79 11.03
CA ALA A 111 0.99 3.93 11.16
C ALA A 111 0.05 3.79 12.36
N LEU A 112 -0.51 2.58 12.58
CA LEU A 112 -1.37 2.30 13.73
C LEU A 112 -0.61 2.46 15.05
N VAL A 113 0.64 2.01 15.14
CA VAL A 113 1.49 2.21 16.33
C VAL A 113 1.67 3.71 16.62
N PHE A 114 1.99 4.52 15.62
CA PHE A 114 2.13 5.96 15.80
C PHE A 114 0.82 6.62 16.24
N ILE A 115 -0.32 6.24 15.67
CA ILE A 115 -1.64 6.75 16.08
C ILE A 115 -1.89 6.48 17.57
N VAL A 116 -1.61 5.26 18.04
CA VAL A 116 -1.77 4.90 19.46
C VAL A 116 -0.87 5.76 20.34
N ILE A 117 0.40 5.93 19.97
CA ILE A 117 1.35 6.77 20.71
C ILE A 117 0.85 8.22 20.77
N THR A 118 0.38 8.78 19.66
CA THR A 118 -0.15 10.15 19.60
C THR A 118 -1.37 10.32 20.50
N ILE A 119 -2.32 9.38 20.49
CA ILE A 119 -3.50 9.44 21.36
C ILE A 119 -3.09 9.41 22.84
N VAL A 120 -2.18 8.52 23.22
CA VAL A 120 -1.68 8.42 24.60
C VAL A 120 -0.96 9.70 25.02
N ALA A 121 -0.10 10.25 24.15
CA ALA A 121 0.61 11.50 24.42
C ALA A 121 -0.34 12.69 24.59
N MET A 122 -1.36 12.80 23.73
CA MET A 122 -2.38 13.84 23.84
C MET A 122 -3.20 13.73 25.13
N ALA A 123 -3.59 12.52 25.53
CA ALA A 123 -4.31 12.28 26.77
C ALA A 123 -3.45 12.65 28.00
N ALA A 124 -2.17 12.26 28.00
CA ALA A 124 -1.23 12.60 29.06
C ALA A 124 -1.02 14.12 29.18
N MET A 125 -0.81 14.82 28.05
CA MET A 125 -0.65 16.27 28.03
C MET A 125 -1.92 17.00 28.51
N GLY A 126 -3.09 16.53 28.08
CA GLY A 126 -4.38 17.07 28.53
C GLY A 126 -4.56 16.93 30.05
N SER A 127 -4.17 15.79 30.62
CA SER A 127 -4.22 15.56 32.07
C SER A 127 -3.28 16.47 32.86
N LEU A 128 -2.06 16.68 32.33
CA LEU A 128 -1.08 17.60 32.94
C LEU A 128 -1.60 19.04 32.92
N MET A 129 -2.14 19.50 31.79
CA MET A 129 -2.69 20.84 31.67
C MET A 129 -3.88 21.06 32.62
N ALA A 130 -4.76 20.05 32.75
CA ALA A 130 -5.88 20.10 33.69
C ALA A 130 -5.43 20.22 35.16
N ASN A 131 -4.33 19.56 35.52
CA ASN A 131 -3.74 19.68 36.86
C ASN A 131 -3.08 21.05 37.09
N TYR A 132 -2.37 21.59 36.09
CA TYR A 132 -1.81 22.94 36.15
C TYR A 132 -2.88 24.02 36.35
N MET A 133 -4.02 23.92 35.66
CA MET A 133 -5.12 24.89 35.82
C MET A 133 -5.80 24.83 37.19
N LYS A 134 -5.81 23.66 37.86
CA LYS A 134 -6.35 23.52 39.22
C LYS A 134 -5.43 24.04 40.32
N SER A 135 -4.17 24.34 39.98
CA SER A 135 -3.15 24.82 40.92
C SER A 135 -3.10 26.36 41.02
N PHE A 136 -3.89 27.07 40.22
CA PHE A 136 -4.14 28.51 40.31
C PHE A 136 -5.46 28.77 41.05
#